data_AF-A0A6G3RQK5-F1
#
_entry.id   AF-A0A6G3RQK5-F1
#
_cell.length_a   1.000
_cell.length_b   1.000
_cell.length_c   1.000
_cell.angle_alpha   90.00
_cell.angle_beta   90.00
_cell.angle_gamma   90.00
#
_symmetry.space_group_name_H-M   'P 1'
#
loop_
_entity.id
_entity.type
_entity.pdbx_description
1 polymer ?
#
loop_
_entity_poly.entity_id
_entity_poly.type
_entity_poly.pdbx_seq_one_letter_code
_entity_poly.pdbx_strand_id
1 'polypeptide(L)'
;MPTENELFSAIDALLEEVAQDGLPSPEERKRLREAAGLSQEQIAKALKSRRETIGNWESGVTEPRPPKRAAYARLLEGLAARFPAPAADAPAAAP
;
A
#
# COMPACT_ATOMS: atom_id res chain seq x y z
N MET A 1 2.61 -22.63 -28.22
CA MET A 1 3.32 -21.80 -27.23
C MET A 1 2.54 -20.50 -27.13
N PRO A 2 2.19 -20.02 -25.92
CA PRO A 2 1.55 -18.71 -25.78
C PRO A 2 2.45 -17.63 -26.39
N THR A 3 1.84 -16.64 -27.04
CA THR A 3 2.56 -15.51 -27.60
C THR A 3 3.01 -14.57 -26.47
N GLU A 4 4.03 -13.76 -26.74
CA GLU A 4 4.58 -12.80 -25.78
C GLU A 4 3.50 -11.83 -25.24
N ASN A 5 2.57 -11.40 -26.10
CA ASN A 5 1.48 -10.52 -25.72
C ASN A 5 0.47 -11.18 -24.76
N GLU A 6 0.18 -12.46 -24.94
CA GLU A 6 -0.71 -13.22 -24.03
C GLU A 6 -0.06 -13.40 -22.65
N LEU A 7 1.27 -13.56 -22.61
CA LEU A 7 2.03 -13.62 -21.36
C LEU A 7 1.99 -12.27 -20.64
N PHE A 8 2.15 -11.14 -21.34
CA PHE A 8 2.05 -9.82 -20.72
C PHE A 8 0.65 -9.51 -20.20
N SER A 9 -0.42 -9.83 -20.94
CA SER A 9 -1.79 -9.64 -20.44
C SER A 9 -2.12 -10.53 -19.25
N ALA A 10 -1.61 -11.76 -19.20
CA ALA A 10 -1.78 -12.63 -18.04
C ALA A 10 -1.05 -12.10 -16.79
N ILE A 11 0.14 -11.49 -16.99
CA ILE A 11 0.88 -10.82 -15.92
C ILE A 11 0.13 -9.56 -15.46
N ASP A 12 -0.39 -8.75 -16.38
CA ASP A 12 -1.14 -7.53 -16.06
C ASP A 12 -2.41 -7.85 -15.27
N ALA A 13 -3.17 -8.87 -15.67
CA ALA A 13 -4.34 -9.35 -14.94
C ALA A 13 -3.98 -9.88 -13.53
N LEU A 14 -2.84 -10.56 -13.39
CA LEU A 14 -2.35 -11.03 -12.09
C LEU A 14 -1.89 -9.86 -11.20
N LEU A 15 -1.25 -8.84 -11.79
CA LEU A 15 -0.86 -7.63 -11.08
C LEU A 15 -2.08 -6.79 -10.68
N GLU A 16 -3.10 -6.70 -11.52
CA GLU A 16 -4.38 -6.07 -11.18
C GLU A 16 -5.08 -6.81 -10.04
N GLU A 17 -5.13 -8.15 -10.06
CA GLU A 17 -5.67 -8.96 -8.97
C GLU A 17 -4.93 -8.67 -7.64
N VAL A 18 -3.59 -8.66 -7.67
CA VAL A 18 -2.75 -8.35 -6.51
C VAL A 18 -2.88 -6.89 -6.06
N ALA A 19 -3.04 -5.94 -6.98
CA ALA A 19 -3.24 -4.52 -6.66
C ALA A 19 -4.61 -4.25 -6.04
N GLN A 20 -5.64 -5.03 -6.39
CA GLN A 20 -6.93 -5.02 -5.71
C GLN A 20 -6.85 -5.68 -4.33
N ASP A 21 -5.92 -6.62 -4.11
CA ASP A 21 -5.83 -7.42 -2.89
C ASP A 21 -4.79 -6.94 -1.86
N GLY A 22 -3.73 -6.23 -2.23
CA GLY A 22 -2.60 -5.96 -1.31
C GLY A 22 -2.64 -4.60 -0.62
N LEU A 23 -2.92 -4.57 0.70
CA LEU A 23 -2.40 -3.46 1.50
C LEU A 23 -0.87 -3.60 1.58
N PRO A 24 -0.09 -2.50 1.49
CA PRO A 24 1.36 -2.60 1.62
C PRO A 24 1.74 -3.20 2.98
N SER A 25 2.96 -3.71 3.10
CA SER A 25 3.43 -4.33 4.36
C SER A 25 3.21 -3.40 5.56
N PRO A 26 2.93 -3.93 6.76
CA PRO A 26 2.66 -3.12 7.95
C PRO A 26 3.73 -2.04 8.22
N GLU A 27 5.00 -2.38 8.00
CA GLU A 27 6.13 -1.45 8.11
C GLU A 27 6.04 -0.28 7.11
N GLU A 28 5.67 -0.54 5.86
CA GLU A 28 5.50 0.50 4.85
C GLU A 28 4.30 1.39 5.15
N ARG A 29 3.22 0.85 5.72
CA ARG A 29 2.08 1.65 6.20
C ARG A 29 2.55 2.72 7.20
N LYS A 30 3.35 2.30 8.17
CA LYS A 30 3.92 3.17 9.21
C LYS A 30 4.88 4.20 8.62
N ARG A 31 5.79 3.75 7.74
CA ARG A 31 6.77 4.62 7.09
C ARG A 31 6.09 5.71 6.25
N LEU A 32 5.05 5.37 5.48
CA LEU A 32 4.28 6.32 4.69
C LEU A 32 3.55 7.35 5.57
N ARG A 33 2.94 6.90 6.67
CA ARG A 33 2.32 7.79 7.65
C ARG A 33 3.34 8.77 8.23
N GLU A 34 4.50 8.28 8.64
CA GLU A 34 5.55 9.08 9.27
C GLU A 34 6.21 10.06 8.29
N ALA A 35 6.48 9.63 7.06
CA ALA A 35 6.98 10.49 5.98
C ALA A 35 6.01 11.64 5.67
N ALA A 36 4.71 11.39 5.78
CA ALA A 36 3.67 12.39 5.61
C ALA A 36 3.45 13.31 6.83
N GLY A 37 4.14 13.06 7.96
CA GLY A 37 3.93 13.79 9.21
C GLY A 37 2.56 13.55 9.84
N LEU A 38 1.89 12.44 9.49
CA LEU A 38 0.56 12.11 9.98
C LEU A 38 0.64 11.29 11.28
N SER A 39 -0.28 11.56 12.20
CA SER A 39 -0.49 10.73 13.38
C SER A 39 -1.54 9.64 13.12
N GLN A 40 -1.49 8.56 13.88
CA GLN A 40 -2.51 7.51 13.88
C GLN A 40 -3.92 8.07 14.15
N GLU A 41 -4.03 9.11 14.98
CA GLU A 41 -5.29 9.78 15.30
C GLU A 41 -5.87 10.54 14.12
N GLN A 42 -5.02 11.19 13.30
CA GLN A 42 -5.46 11.87 12.09
C GLN A 42 -6.06 10.87 11.08
N ILE A 43 -5.40 9.74 10.88
CA ILE A 43 -5.89 8.65 10.01
C ILE A 43 -7.17 8.04 10.59
N ALA A 44 -7.19 7.76 11.90
CA ALA A 44 -8.36 7.20 12.58
C ALA A 44 -9.59 8.11 12.43
N LYS A 45 -9.41 9.42 12.59
CA LYS A 45 -10.49 10.41 12.41
C LYS A 45 -11.03 10.42 10.98
N ALA A 46 -10.15 10.38 9.98
CA ALA A 46 -10.55 10.32 8.57
C ALA A 46 -11.33 9.03 8.25
N LEU A 47 -10.92 7.89 8.81
CA LEU A 47 -11.53 6.58 8.58
C LEU A 47 -12.67 6.22 9.53
N LYS A 48 -13.06 7.14 10.44
CA LYS A 48 -14.04 6.90 11.52
C LYS A 48 -13.72 5.59 12.28
N SER A 49 -12.45 5.44 12.65
CA SER A 49 -11.89 4.33 13.41
C SER A 49 -11.27 4.82 14.71
N ARG A 50 -10.76 3.90 15.53
CA ARG A 50 -9.98 4.24 16.75
C ARG A 50 -8.50 4.30 16.42
N ARG A 51 -7.75 5.11 17.16
CA ARG A 51 -6.27 5.18 17.05
C ARG A 51 -5.64 3.80 17.18
N GLU A 52 -6.04 3.03 18.19
CA GLU A 52 -5.57 1.66 18.44
C GLU A 52 -5.82 0.73 17.25
N THR A 53 -6.95 0.90 16.54
CA THR A 53 -7.25 0.12 15.34
C THR A 53 -6.24 0.38 14.23
N ILE A 54 -5.83 1.64 14.04
CA ILE A 54 -4.78 2.00 13.08
C ILE A 54 -3.44 1.40 13.50
N GLY A 55 -3.10 1.47 14.79
CA GLY A 55 -1.91 0.82 15.34
C GLY A 55 -1.89 -0.69 15.11
N ASN A 56 -3.01 -1.39 15.29
CA ASN A 56 -3.10 -2.83 15.02
C ASN A 56 -2.96 -3.14 13.52
N TRP A 57 -3.37 -2.24 12.63
CA TRP A 57 -3.18 -2.39 11.18
C TRP A 57 -1.73 -2.14 10.75
N GLU A 58 -1.07 -1.14 11.34
CA GLU A 58 0.34 -0.82 11.09
C GLU A 58 1.31 -1.83 11.73
N SER A 59 0.87 -2.55 12.77
CA SER A 59 1.64 -3.64 13.38
C SER A 59 1.30 -5.02 12.80
N GLY A 60 0.34 -5.11 11.86
CA GLY A 60 -0.09 -6.38 11.27
C GLY A 60 -0.88 -7.31 12.20
N VAL A 61 -1.25 -6.86 13.40
CA VAL A 61 -2.02 -7.63 14.39
C VAL A 61 -3.44 -7.93 13.86
N THR A 62 -4.01 -6.98 13.13
CA THR A 62 -5.30 -7.14 12.46
C THR A 62 -5.28 -6.41 11.13
N GLU A 63 -6.15 -6.80 10.21
CA GLU A 63 -6.32 -6.11 8.93
C GLU A 63 -7.63 -5.33 8.88
N PRO A 64 -7.68 -4.19 8.16
CA PRO A 64 -8.91 -3.44 7.97
C PRO A 64 -9.89 -4.27 7.13
N ARG A 65 -11.15 -4.26 7.55
CA ARG A 65 -12.26 -4.86 6.80
C ARG A 65 -12.88 -3.86 5.81
N PRO A 66 -13.51 -4.33 4.72
CA PRO A 66 -14.34 -3.47 3.89
C PRO A 66 -15.43 -2.77 4.72
N PRO A 67 -15.79 -1.49 4.45
CA PRO A 67 -15.28 -0.61 3.39
C PRO A 67 -14.00 0.18 3.78
N LYS A 68 -13.56 0.10 5.05
CA LYS A 68 -12.41 0.87 5.55
C LYS A 68 -11.09 0.45 4.89
N ARG A 69 -10.98 -0.82 4.49
CA ARG A 69 -9.84 -1.34 3.71
C ARG A 69 -9.58 -0.51 2.45
N ALA A 70 -10.61 -0.27 1.65
CA ALA A 70 -10.49 0.47 0.40
C ALA A 70 -10.07 1.93 0.65
N ALA A 71 -10.69 2.59 1.63
CA ALA A 71 -10.33 3.98 2.00
C ALA A 71 -8.89 4.08 2.53
N TYR A 72 -8.45 3.11 3.32
CA TYR A 72 -7.09 3.06 3.84
C TYR A 72 -6.06 2.76 2.75
N ALA A 73 -6.35 1.82 1.84
CA ALA A 73 -5.50 1.53 0.69
C ALA A 73 -5.31 2.78 -0.19
N ARG A 74 -6.40 3.50 -0.50
CA ARG A 74 -6.35 4.76 -1.27
C ARG A 74 -5.53 5.85 -0.59
N LEU A 75 -5.61 5.96 0.74
CA LEU A 75 -4.76 6.86 1.50
C LEU A 75 -3.28 6.49 1.31
N LEU A 76 -2.94 5.21 1.51
CA LEU A 76 -1.56 4.73 1.42
C LEU A 76 -0.99 4.85 0.00
N GLU A 77 -1.79 4.56 -1.03
CA GLU A 77 -1.44 4.78 -2.44
C GLU A 77 -1.05 6.25 -2.71
N GLY A 78 -1.89 7.19 -2.25
CA GLY A 78 -1.61 8.62 -2.39
C GLY A 78 -0.37 9.08 -1.61
N LEU A 79 -0.10 8.48 -0.45
CA LEU A 79 1.12 8.73 0.31
C LEU A 79 2.34 8.14 -0.40
N ALA A 80 2.27 6.93 -0.93
CA ALA A 80 3.36 6.27 -1.64
C ALA A 80 3.77 7.02 -2.90
N ALA A 81 2.80 7.57 -3.64
CA ALA A 81 3.08 8.40 -4.81
C ALA A 81 3.86 9.68 -4.46
N ARG A 82 3.69 10.20 -3.24
CA ARG A 82 4.31 11.47 -2.79
C ARG A 82 5.59 11.26 -1.99
N PHE A 83 5.68 10.13 -1.32
CA PHE A 83 6.82 9.67 -0.53
C PHE A 83 7.24 8.30 -1.04
N PRO A 84 7.77 8.19 -2.27
CA PRO A 84 8.28 6.90 -2.75
C PRO A 84 9.33 6.39 -1.77
N ALA A 85 9.35 5.08 -1.51
CA ALA A 85 10.46 4.48 -0.77
C ALA A 85 11.76 4.85 -1.50
N PRO A 86 12.84 5.23 -0.78
CA PRO A 86 14.15 5.22 -1.42
C PRO A 86 14.30 3.82 -1.98
N ALA A 87 14.46 3.71 -3.30
CA ALA A 87 14.60 2.43 -3.95
C ALA A 87 15.64 1.63 -3.15
N ALA A 88 15.28 0.43 -2.69
CA ALA A 88 16.29 -0.60 -2.66
C ALA A 88 16.75 -0.69 -4.12
N ASP A 89 17.90 -0.07 -4.39
CA ASP A 89 18.59 0.06 -5.66
C ASP A 89 17.96 -0.78 -6.79
N ALA A 90 17.31 -0.10 -7.73
CA ALA A 90 17.41 -0.54 -9.10
C ALA A 90 18.91 -0.64 -9.41
N PRO A 91 19.48 -1.78 -9.84
CA PRO A 91 20.81 -1.72 -10.38
C PRO A 91 20.70 -0.85 -11.64
N ALA A 92 21.41 0.27 -11.56
CA ALA A 92 21.60 1.24 -12.61
C ALA A 92 21.56 0.60 -14.00
N ALA A 93 20.62 1.05 -14.81
CA ALA A 93 20.79 0.98 -16.23
C ALA A 93 21.99 1.86 -16.63
N ALA A 94 22.86 1.26 -17.45
CA ALA A 94 23.80 1.83 -18.42
C ALA A 94 25.22 2.17 -17.95
N PRO A 95 26.22 2.15 -18.87
CA PRO A 95 26.19 1.80 -20.29
C PRO A 95 26.72 0.40 -20.65
#